data_AF-A0A7S0MKD9-F1
#
_entry.id   AF-A0A7S0MKD9-F1
#
_cell.length_a   1.000
_cell.length_b   1.000
_cell.length_c   1.000
_cell.angle_alpha   90.00
_cell.angle_beta   90.00
_cell.angle_gamma   90.00
#
_symmetry.space_group_name_H-M   'P 1'
#
loop_
_entity.id
_entity.type
_entity.pdbx_description
1 polymer ?
#
loop_
_entity_poly.entity_id
_entity_poly.type
_entity_poly.pdbx_seq_one_letter_code
_entity_poly.pdbx_strand_id
1 'polypeptide(L)'
;AITLSRFKQSNADIRAAILTLDDAALSVEALHMLLSLLPTPDELKALRAYKGDIAKLGAPEQFLMTMAKIPKVEARIQGFIFKQEFNTRKDELRTRVTAVAAGARRVVES
;
A
#
# COMPACT_ATOMS: atom_id res chain seq x y z
N ALA A 1 -13.59 -0.46 -14.98
CA ALA A 1 -13.99 -1.10 -13.70
C ALA A 1 -13.22 -2.41 -13.47
N ILE A 2 -11.88 -2.40 -13.45
CA ILE A 2 -11.07 -3.63 -13.42
C ILE A 2 -10.18 -3.70 -12.16
N THR A 3 -9.87 -2.56 -11.54
CA THR A 3 -8.87 -2.49 -10.47
C THR A 3 -9.33 -3.14 -9.16
N LEU A 4 -10.61 -3.00 -8.79
CA LEU A 4 -11.16 -3.65 -7.58
C LEU A 4 -11.26 -5.17 -7.72
N SER A 5 -11.46 -5.70 -8.93
CA SER A 5 -11.52 -7.14 -9.19
C SER A 5 -10.17 -7.84 -8.95
N ARG A 6 -9.05 -7.10 -8.94
CA ARG A 6 -7.74 -7.63 -8.53
C ARG A 6 -7.61 -7.79 -7.01
N PHE A 7 -8.39 -7.05 -6.22
CA PHE A 7 -8.43 -7.23 -4.79
C PHE A 7 -9.43 -8.35 -4.48
N LYS A 8 -8.91 -9.56 -4.21
CA LYS A 8 -9.73 -10.69 -3.74
C LYS A 8 -10.36 -10.46 -2.35
N GLN A 9 -9.95 -9.39 -1.67
CA GLN A 9 -10.31 -9.06 -0.28
C GLN A 9 -11.40 -7.99 -0.24
N SER A 10 -12.22 -7.99 0.80
CA SER A 10 -13.28 -6.99 0.96
C SER A 10 -12.69 -5.61 1.29
N ASN A 11 -13.41 -4.53 0.99
CA ASN A 11 -12.98 -3.15 1.32
C ASN A 11 -12.58 -2.97 2.80
N ALA A 12 -13.26 -3.68 3.69
CA ALA A 12 -12.95 -3.72 5.12
C ALA A 12 -11.60 -4.37 5.42
N ASP A 13 -11.26 -5.46 4.73
CA ASP A 13 -10.00 -6.18 4.87
C ASP A 13 -8.83 -5.35 4.35
N ILE A 14 -9.00 -4.70 3.18
CA ILE A 14 -7.99 -3.79 2.63
C ILE A 14 -7.71 -2.65 3.62
N ARG A 15 -8.77 -2.06 4.19
CA ARG A 15 -8.63 -1.05 5.24
C ARG A 15 -7.90 -1.59 6.46
N ALA A 16 -8.24 -2.80 6.93
CA ALA A 16 -7.57 -3.43 8.05
C ALA A 16 -6.09 -3.64 7.75
N ALA A 17 -5.75 -4.18 6.58
CA ALA A 17 -4.38 -4.42 6.12
C ALA A 17 -3.55 -3.13 6.03
N ILE A 18 -4.13 -2.02 5.55
CA ILE A 18 -3.46 -0.71 5.56
C ILE A 18 -3.24 -0.20 7.00
N LEU A 19 -4.18 -0.47 7.92
CA LEU A 19 -4.08 -0.06 9.32
C LEU A 19 -3.08 -0.91 10.11
N THR A 20 -2.99 -2.21 9.81
CA THR A 20 -2.08 -3.17 10.46
C THR A 20 -0.72 -3.27 9.77
N LEU A 21 -0.56 -2.65 8.59
CA LEU A 21 0.64 -2.74 7.75
C LEU A 21 1.04 -4.19 7.46
N ASP A 22 0.04 -5.01 7.10
CA ASP A 22 0.20 -6.44 6.86
C ASP A 22 0.80 -6.71 5.47
N ASP A 23 2.09 -7.02 5.46
CA ASP A 23 2.87 -7.28 4.25
C ASP A 23 2.40 -8.51 3.46
N ALA A 24 1.71 -9.46 4.09
CA ALA A 24 1.20 -10.66 3.42
C ALA A 24 -0.13 -10.41 2.70
N ALA A 25 -0.92 -9.45 3.19
CA ALA A 25 -2.21 -9.10 2.63
C ALA A 25 -2.08 -8.15 1.42
N LEU A 26 -1.15 -7.20 1.46
CA LEU A 26 -0.98 -6.17 0.43
C LEU A 26 0.44 -6.13 -0.12
N SER A 27 0.58 -6.33 -1.43
CA SER A 27 1.85 -6.16 -2.15
C SER A 27 2.11 -4.70 -2.53
N VAL A 28 3.37 -4.36 -2.80
CA VAL A 28 3.78 -3.02 -3.27
C VAL A 28 2.99 -2.56 -4.51
N GLU A 29 2.71 -3.47 -5.45
CA GLU A 29 1.91 -3.17 -6.64
C GLU A 29 0.45 -2.83 -6.29
N ALA A 30 -0.13 -3.58 -5.35
CA ALA A 30 -1.47 -3.34 -4.86
C ALA A 30 -1.55 -2.00 -4.13
N LEU A 31 -0.55 -1.66 -3.33
CA LEU A 31 -0.44 -0.36 -2.66
C LEU A 31 -0.31 0.80 -3.65
N HIS A 32 0.48 0.67 -4.72
CA HIS A 32 0.54 1.68 -5.78
C HIS A 32 -0.79 1.84 -6.52
N MET A 33 -1.49 0.73 -6.80
CA MET A 33 -2.84 0.81 -7.37
C MET A 33 -3.81 1.51 -6.41
N LEU A 34 -3.77 1.21 -5.11
CA LEU A 34 -4.60 1.88 -4.10
C LEU A 34 -4.32 3.38 -4.07
N LEU A 35 -3.05 3.78 -4.22
CA LEU A 35 -2.65 5.17 -4.27
C LEU A 35 -3.22 5.89 -5.50
N SER A 36 -3.16 5.26 -6.68
CA SER A 36 -3.78 5.81 -7.91
C SER A 36 -5.31 5.79 -7.89
N LEU A 37 -5.92 4.95 -7.04
CA LEU A 37 -7.35 4.92 -6.81
C LEU A 37 -7.80 5.92 -5.76
N LEU A 38 -6.89 6.68 -5.14
CA LEU A 38 -7.30 7.67 -4.15
C LEU A 38 -8.16 8.75 -4.81
N PRO A 39 -9.29 9.10 -4.18
CA PRO A 39 -10.15 10.14 -4.70
C PRO A 39 -9.37 11.46 -4.73
N THR A 40 -9.57 12.21 -5.79
CA THR A 40 -9.06 13.58 -5.86
C THR A 40 -9.68 14.44 -4.76
N PRO A 41 -9.04 15.54 -4.33
CA PRO A 41 -9.58 16.42 -3.30
C PRO A 41 -11.01 16.92 -3.62
N ASP A 42 -11.34 17.12 -4.89
CA ASP A 42 -12.69 17.46 -5.35
C ASP A 42 -13.69 16.30 -5.16
N GLU A 43 -13.31 15.07 -5.53
CA GLU A 43 -14.14 13.87 -5.30
C GLU A 43 -14.33 13.58 -3.80
N LEU A 44 -13.29 13.79 -3.00
CA LEU A 44 -13.38 13.70 -1.53
C LEU A 44 -14.38 14.71 -0.97
N LYS A 45 -14.42 15.91 -1.52
CA LYS A 45 -15.36 16.96 -1.13
C LYS A 45 -16.79 16.58 -1.53
N ALA A 46 -16.98 16.03 -2.72
CA ALA A 46 -18.26 15.50 -3.18
C ALA A 46 -18.74 14.31 -2.33
N LEU A 47 -17.86 13.35 -2.02
CA LEU A 47 -18.14 12.20 -1.15
C LEU A 47 -18.48 12.63 0.28
N ARG A 48 -17.81 13.65 0.81
CA ARG A 48 -18.13 14.23 2.13
C ARG A 48 -19.44 15.01 2.13
N ALA A 49 -19.80 15.65 1.02
CA ALA A 49 -21.07 16.35 0.85
C ALA A 49 -22.24 15.37 0.64
N TYR A 50 -21.96 14.14 0.20
CA TYR A 50 -22.95 13.10 0.01
C TYR A 50 -23.47 12.57 1.36
N LYS A 51 -24.70 12.98 1.72
CA LYS A 51 -25.45 12.49 2.89
C LYS A 51 -26.40 11.32 2.56
N GLY A 52 -26.32 10.77 1.35
CA GLY A 52 -27.14 9.65 0.92
C GLY A 52 -26.68 8.31 1.50
N ASP A 53 -27.38 7.24 1.11
CA ASP A 53 -27.14 5.89 1.62
C ASP A 53 -25.95 5.24 0.91
N ILE A 54 -24.90 4.94 1.67
CA ILE A 54 -23.64 4.37 1.15
C ILE A 54 -23.90 3.00 0.52
N ALA A 55 -24.90 2.26 1.01
CA ALA A 55 -25.26 0.95 0.48
C ALA A 55 -25.81 0.98 -0.96
N LYS A 56 -26.23 2.16 -1.46
CA LYS A 56 -26.73 2.33 -2.85
C LYS A 56 -25.63 2.74 -3.82
N LEU A 57 -24.46 3.11 -3.33
CA LEU A 57 -23.32 3.49 -4.15
C LEU A 57 -22.65 2.24 -4.75
N GLY A 58 -22.03 2.39 -5.92
CA GLY A 58 -21.26 1.32 -6.56
C GLY A 58 -20.11 0.83 -5.68
N ALA A 59 -19.64 -0.40 -5.91
CA ALA A 59 -18.46 -0.95 -5.23
C ALA A 59 -17.24 0.02 -5.18
N PRO A 60 -16.90 0.76 -6.26
CA PRO A 60 -15.83 1.76 -6.20
C PRO A 60 -16.16 2.97 -5.32
N GLU A 61 -17.36 3.54 -5.38
CA GLU A 61 -17.71 4.64 -4.49
C GLU A 61 -17.74 4.22 -3.01
N GLN A 62 -18.20 3.02 -2.67
CA GLN A 62 -18.14 2.50 -1.29
C GLN A 62 -16.69 2.37 -0.80
N PHE A 63 -15.78 1.96 -1.68
CA PHE A 63 -14.35 1.89 -1.40
C PHE A 63 -13.78 3.30 -1.12
N LEU A 64 -14.04 4.27 -2.01
CA LEU A 64 -13.58 5.65 -1.85
C LEU A 64 -14.10 6.28 -0.55
N MET A 65 -15.35 6.00 -0.19
CA MET A 65 -15.97 6.49 1.04
C MET A 65 -15.34 5.87 2.29
N THR A 66 -14.97 4.58 2.21
CA THR A 66 -14.22 3.88 3.26
C THR A 66 -12.81 4.46 3.42
N MET A 67 -12.14 4.76 2.31
CA MET A 67 -10.83 5.41 2.30
C MET A 67 -10.89 6.85 2.83
N ALA A 68 -11.94 7.60 2.49
CA ALA A 68 -12.17 8.97 2.98
C ALA A 68 -12.37 9.05 4.51
N LYS A 69 -12.86 7.97 5.15
CA LYS A 69 -12.93 7.84 6.61
C LYS A 69 -11.56 7.66 7.27
N ILE A 70 -10.54 7.20 6.54
CA ILE A 70 -9.20 7.01 7.08
C ILE A 70 -8.45 8.34 7.00
N PRO A 71 -8.08 8.96 8.13
CA PRO A 71 -7.31 10.19 8.10
C PRO A 71 -5.92 9.93 7.52
N LYS A 72 -5.52 10.76 6.56
CA LYS A 72 -4.22 10.70 5.86
C LYS A 72 -3.92 9.33 5.23
N VAL A 73 -4.92 8.73 4.58
CA VAL A 73 -4.79 7.43 3.91
C VAL A 73 -3.63 7.41 2.90
N GLU A 74 -3.41 8.49 2.15
CA GLU A 74 -2.30 8.63 1.21
C GLU A 74 -0.94 8.45 1.89
N ALA A 75 -0.69 9.23 2.95
CA ALA A 75 0.57 9.15 3.70
C ALA A 75 0.77 7.77 4.34
N ARG A 76 -0.31 7.09 4.76
CA ARG A 76 -0.23 5.72 5.29
C ARG A 76 0.18 4.72 4.21
N ILE A 77 -0.45 4.79 3.03
CA ILE A 77 -0.12 3.92 1.89
C ILE A 77 1.32 4.18 1.44
N GLN A 78 1.74 5.43 1.30
CA GLN A 78 3.13 5.77 0.97
C GLN A 78 4.12 5.26 2.03
N GLY A 79 3.80 5.44 3.32
CA GLY A 79 4.61 4.91 4.40
C GLY A 79 4.71 3.38 4.36
N PHE A 80 3.64 2.71 3.96
CA PHE A 80 3.63 1.26 3.83
C PHE A 80 4.47 0.78 2.64
N ILE A 81 4.34 1.42 1.48
CA ILE A 81 5.20 1.17 0.31
C ILE A 81 6.66 1.35 0.72
N PHE A 82 6.97 2.45 1.38
CA PHE A 82 8.32 2.74 1.85
C PHE A 82 8.84 1.66 2.80
N LYS A 83 8.03 1.19 3.76
CA LYS A 83 8.40 0.09 4.67
C LYS A 83 8.75 -1.18 3.90
N GLN A 84 7.92 -1.58 2.91
CA GLN A 84 8.17 -2.77 2.09
C GLN A 84 9.43 -2.64 1.25
N GLU A 85 9.56 -1.55 0.50
CA GLU A 85 10.73 -1.30 -0.35
C GLU A 85 12.02 -1.17 0.48
N PHE A 86 11.93 -0.56 1.67
CA PHE A 86 13.07 -0.41 2.57
C PHE A 86 13.58 -1.75 3.08
N ASN A 87 12.69 -2.67 3.46
CA ASN A 87 13.08 -4.02 3.89
C ASN A 87 13.81 -4.76 2.77
N THR A 88 13.26 -4.74 1.55
CA THR A 88 13.89 -5.36 0.38
C THR A 88 15.26 -4.75 0.08
N ARG A 89 15.36 -3.41 0.00
CA ARG A 89 16.63 -2.71 -0.23
C ARG A 89 17.67 -2.99 0.84
N LYS A 90 17.24 -3.08 2.11
CA LYS A 90 18.14 -3.37 3.23
C LYS A 90 18.77 -4.76 3.08
N ASP A 91 17.97 -5.77 2.75
CA ASP A 91 18.47 -7.14 2.60
C ASP A 91 19.35 -7.31 1.35
N GLU A 92 19.00 -6.66 0.24
CA GLU A 92 19.87 -6.60 -0.95
C GLU A 92 21.23 -5.96 -0.63
N LEU A 93 21.22 -4.80 0.05
CA LEU A 93 22.45 -4.10 0.41
C LEU A 93 23.29 -4.95 1.36
N ARG A 94 22.66 -5.59 2.35
CA ARG A 94 23.34 -6.48 3.30
C ARG A 94 23.99 -7.66 2.58
N THR A 95 23.30 -8.27 1.61
CA THR A 95 23.84 -9.36 0.80
C THR A 95 25.06 -8.92 0.00
N ARG A 96 24.99 -7.77 -0.66
CA ARG A 96 26.11 -7.19 -1.44
C ARG A 96 27.33 -6.89 -0.56
N VAL A 97 27.12 -6.26 0.59
CA VAL A 97 28.20 -5.95 1.55
C VAL A 97 28.85 -7.24 2.06
N THR A 98 28.06 -8.26 2.39
CA THR A 98 28.56 -9.54 2.89
C THR A 98 29.37 -10.28 1.83
N ALA A 99 28.92 -10.26 0.56
CA ALA A 99 29.64 -10.87 -0.56
C ALA A 99 31.02 -10.21 -0.79
N VAL A 100 31.08 -8.88 -0.76
CA VAL A 100 32.36 -8.14 -0.88
C VAL A 100 33.28 -8.42 0.30
N ALA A 101 32.74 -8.40 1.53
CA ALA A 101 33.52 -8.70 2.73
C ALA A 101 34.09 -10.13 2.73
N ALA A 102 33.31 -11.11 2.27
CA ALA A 102 33.76 -12.49 2.12
C ALA A 102 34.84 -12.63 1.03
N GLY A 103 34.69 -11.93 -0.10
CA GLY A 103 35.71 -11.88 -1.16
C GLY A 103 37.02 -11.26 -0.67
N ALA A 104 36.97 -10.14 0.05
CA ALA A 104 38.15 -9.48 0.60
C ALA A 104 38.91 -10.35 1.61
N ARG A 105 38.22 -11.10 2.48
CA ARG A 105 38.86 -12.03 3.42
C ARG A 105 39.62 -13.15 2.69
N ARG A 106 39.01 -13.72 1.65
CA ARG A 106 39.64 -14.80 0.86
C ARG A 106 40.93 -14.36 0.16
N VAL A 107 41.03 -13.10 -0.26
CA VAL A 107 42.24 -12.55 -0.88
C VAL A 107 43.35 -12.30 0.15
N VAL A 108 42.99 -11.96 1.39
CA VAL A 108 43.95 -11.78 2.50
C VAL A 108 44.49 -13.10 3.06
N GLU A 109 43.70 -14.18 2.97
CA GLU A 109 44.10 -15.53 3.41
C GLU A 109 44.78 -16.36 2.29
N SER A 110 45.01 -15.78 1.10
CA SER A 110 45.71 -16.42 -0.03
C SER A 110 47.16 -15.96 -0.18
#